data_AF-E3IZN2-F1
#
_entry.id   AF-E3IZN2-F1
#
_cell.length_a   1.000
_cell.length_b   1.000
_cell.length_c   1.000
_cell.angle_alpha   90.00
_cell.angle_beta   90.00
_cell.angle_gamma   90.00
#
_symmetry.space_group_name_H-M   'P 1'
#
loop_
_entity.id
_entity.type
_entity.pdbx_description
1 polymer ?
#
loop_
_entity_poly.entity_id
_entity_poly.type
_entity_poly.pdbx_seq_one_letter_code
_entity_poly.pdbx_strand_id
1 'polypeptide(L)'
;MTTIDELAALGREEQGLAVISTARADQTIQSSVVNVGVLAHPLTGKDVLGFVTYGPVKLANLRARPQVTATIRSGWRWAALEGTAQLIGPDDPHPDIDAERLRLLLREVFTAAGGTHDDWDTYDRVMAEQRRAAVLIEPSRVYSNKTS
;
A
#
# COMPACT_ATOMS: atom_id res chain seq x y z
N MET A 1 -7.14 20.92 -6.04
CA MET A 1 -6.02 20.12 -5.50
C MET A 1 -6.49 18.68 -5.46
N THR A 2 -5.73 17.73 -6.00
CA THR A 2 -6.18 16.34 -6.03
C THR A 2 -6.14 15.74 -4.63
N THR A 3 -7.18 15.01 -4.22
CA THR A 3 -7.23 14.36 -2.89
C THR A 3 -6.93 12.87 -2.97
N ILE A 4 -6.63 12.24 -1.82
CA ILE A 4 -6.47 10.78 -1.74
C ILE A 4 -7.78 10.06 -2.12
N ASP A 5 -8.94 10.65 -1.82
CA ASP A 5 -10.25 10.10 -2.20
C ASP A 5 -10.47 10.09 -3.71
N GLU A 6 -10.03 11.14 -4.41
CA GLU A 6 -10.08 11.20 -5.87
C GLU A 6 -9.15 10.16 -6.51
N LEU A 7 -7.98 9.93 -5.92
CA LEU A 7 -7.07 8.86 -6.33
C LEU A 7 -7.69 7.47 -6.07
N ALA A 8 -8.34 7.28 -4.92
CA ALA A 8 -9.04 6.04 -4.59
C ALA A 8 -10.23 5.77 -5.52
N ALA A 9 -10.97 6.83 -5.88
CA ALA A 9 -12.05 6.73 -6.86
C ALA A 9 -11.54 6.24 -8.22
N LEU A 10 -10.40 6.78 -8.67
CA LEU A 10 -9.73 6.29 -9.88
C LEU A 10 -9.27 4.83 -9.73
N GLY A 11 -8.78 4.45 -8.55
CA GLY A 11 -8.33 3.09 -8.25
C GLY A 11 -9.44 2.06 -8.32
N ARG A 12 -10.65 2.39 -7.85
CA ARG A 12 -11.81 1.49 -7.93
C ARG A 12 -12.20 1.13 -9.36
N GLU A 13 -11.96 2.02 -10.33
CA GLU A 13 -12.20 1.72 -11.74
C GLU A 13 -11.25 0.65 -12.30
N GLU A 14 -10.09 0.46 -11.67
CA GLU A 14 -9.06 -0.52 -12.06
C GLU A 14 -8.85 -1.63 -11.03
N GLN A 15 -9.86 -1.94 -10.21
CA GLN A 15 -9.76 -2.98 -9.18
C GLN A 15 -8.61 -2.74 -8.18
N GLY A 16 -8.29 -1.48 -7.92
CA GLY A 16 -7.22 -1.08 -7.00
C GLY A 16 -5.80 -1.19 -7.57
N LEU A 17 -5.61 -1.48 -8.86
CA LEU A 17 -4.28 -1.59 -9.43
C LEU A 17 -3.52 -0.26 -9.44
N ALA A 18 -2.31 -0.28 -8.88
CA ALA A 18 -1.37 0.83 -8.88
C ALA A 18 0.04 0.40 -9.25
N VAL A 19 0.78 1.32 -9.86
CA VAL A 19 2.23 1.23 -10.01
C VAL A 19 2.88 1.83 -8.77
N ILE A 20 3.68 1.03 -8.07
CA ILE A 20 4.50 1.46 -6.94
C ILE A 20 5.94 1.64 -7.41
N SER A 21 6.48 2.83 -7.21
CA SER A 21 7.85 3.21 -7.53
C SER A 21 8.65 3.46 -6.26
N THR A 22 9.76 2.71 -6.10
CA THR A 22 10.67 2.79 -4.94
C THR A 22 12.10 3.04 -5.39
N ALA A 23 12.91 3.70 -4.56
CA ALA A 23 14.31 3.95 -4.85
C ALA A 23 15.21 2.74 -4.49
N ARG A 24 16.12 2.37 -5.39
CA ARG A 24 17.17 1.38 -5.16
C ARG A 24 18.39 1.98 -4.47
N ALA A 25 19.34 1.13 -4.09
CA ALA A 25 20.61 1.54 -3.52
C ALA A 25 21.47 2.41 -4.46
N ASP A 26 21.42 2.12 -5.76
CA ASP A 26 22.09 2.88 -6.82
C ASP A 26 21.31 4.12 -7.30
N GLN A 27 20.29 4.53 -6.53
CA GLN A 27 19.40 5.67 -6.83
C GLN A 27 18.53 5.52 -8.09
N THR A 28 18.53 4.35 -8.74
CA THR A 28 17.57 4.06 -9.80
C THR A 28 16.19 3.72 -9.23
N ILE A 29 15.16 3.73 -10.08
CA ILE A 29 13.78 3.45 -9.67
C ILE A 29 13.39 2.01 -9.99
N GLN A 30 12.82 1.32 -9.01
CA GLN A 30 12.11 0.06 -9.20
C GLN A 30 10.62 0.33 -9.25
N SER A 31 9.95 -0.14 -10.30
CA SER A 31 8.49 -0.15 -10.37
C SER A 31 7.93 -1.57 -10.23
N SER A 32 6.77 -1.69 -9.59
CA SER A 32 5.98 -2.93 -9.52
C SER A 32 4.49 -2.60 -9.52
N VAL A 33 3.67 -3.52 -10.01
CA VAL A 33 2.20 -3.39 -9.94
C VAL A 33 1.68 -4.14 -8.72
N VAL A 34 0.80 -3.52 -7.96
CA VAL A 34 0.11 -4.12 -6.80
C VAL A 34 -1.32 -3.59 -6.70
N ASN A 35 -2.17 -4.27 -5.94
CA ASN A 35 -3.44 -3.72 -5.50
C ASN A 35 -3.22 -2.83 -4.27
N VAL A 36 -3.77 -1.63 -4.30
CA VAL A 36 -3.74 -0.65 -3.21
C VAL A 36 -5.16 -0.25 -2.81
N GLY A 37 -5.33 0.14 -1.55
CA GLY A 37 -6.58 0.65 -1.01
C GLY A 37 -6.36 1.80 -0.03
N VAL A 38 -7.35 2.66 0.13
CA VAL A 38 -7.34 3.67 1.20
C VAL A 38 -7.94 3.06 2.46
N LEU A 39 -7.28 3.24 3.58
CA LEU A 39 -7.72 2.81 4.90
C LEU A 39 -7.25 3.80 5.97
N ALA A 40 -7.88 3.76 7.14
CA ALA A 40 -7.40 4.47 8.30
C ALA A 40 -6.14 3.78 8.84
N HIS A 41 -5.10 4.57 9.12
CA HIS A 41 -3.86 4.08 9.71
C HIS A 41 -4.13 3.49 11.10
N PRO A 42 -3.68 2.26 11.41
CA PRO A 42 -4.08 1.55 12.62
C PRO A 42 -3.64 2.23 13.92
N LEU A 43 -2.62 3.10 13.87
CA LEU A 43 -2.07 3.80 15.03
C LEU A 43 -2.51 5.27 15.14
N THR A 44 -2.84 5.91 14.02
CA THR A 44 -3.05 7.37 13.97
C THR A 44 -4.44 7.76 13.49
N GLY A 45 -5.20 6.82 12.91
CA GLY A 45 -6.52 7.07 12.33
C GLY A 45 -6.52 7.92 11.05
N LYS A 46 -5.35 8.40 10.58
CA LYS A 46 -5.25 9.17 9.34
C LYS A 46 -5.45 8.28 8.11
N ASP A 47 -6.02 8.82 7.04
CA ASP A 47 -6.13 8.10 5.79
C ASP A 47 -4.74 7.89 5.14
N VAL A 48 -4.47 6.63 4.82
CA VAL A 48 -3.22 6.20 4.16
C VAL A 48 -3.54 5.32 2.97
N LEU A 49 -2.60 5.25 2.03
CA LEU A 49 -2.67 4.28 0.94
C LEU A 49 -1.94 3.00 1.37
N GLY A 50 -2.68 1.90 1.48
CA GLY A 50 -2.18 0.61 1.95
C GLY A 50 -2.05 -0.42 0.84
N PHE A 51 -1.02 -1.27 0.92
CA PHE A 51 -0.98 -2.55 0.20
C PHE A 51 -0.22 -3.61 1.01
N VAL A 52 -0.51 -4.89 0.71
CA VAL A 52 0.23 -6.01 1.29
C VAL A 52 1.30 -6.46 0.32
N THR A 53 2.51 -6.72 0.82
CA THR A 53 3.56 -7.27 -0.04
C THR A 53 4.45 -8.27 0.70
N TYR A 54 5.21 -9.01 -0.10
CA TYR A 54 6.26 -9.91 0.34
C TYR A 54 7.45 -9.76 -0.61
N GLY A 55 8.57 -10.36 -0.22
CA GLY A 55 9.76 -10.43 -1.04
C GLY A 55 10.82 -9.43 -0.60
N PRO A 56 12.10 -9.85 -0.62
CA PRO A 56 13.16 -9.13 0.07
C PRO A 56 13.53 -7.81 -0.61
N VAL A 57 13.45 -7.72 -1.94
CA VAL A 57 13.97 -6.55 -2.68
C VAL A 57 13.16 -5.28 -2.40
N LYS A 58 11.84 -5.34 -2.58
CA LYS A 58 10.97 -4.17 -2.37
C LYS A 58 10.93 -3.76 -0.90
N LEU A 59 10.86 -4.72 0.02
CA LEU A 59 10.87 -4.44 1.46
C LEU A 59 12.22 -3.85 1.90
N ALA A 60 13.36 -4.39 1.42
CA ALA A 60 14.67 -3.82 1.73
C ALA A 60 14.83 -2.39 1.21
N ASN A 61 14.33 -2.11 0.00
CA ASN A 61 14.31 -0.75 -0.54
C ASN A 61 13.50 0.19 0.37
N LEU A 62 12.27 -0.19 0.75
CA LEU A 62 11.40 0.63 1.59
C LEU A 62 11.96 0.85 3.01
N ARG A 63 12.60 -0.16 3.62
CA ARG A 63 13.27 -0.02 4.93
C ARG A 63 14.39 1.01 4.90
N ALA A 64 15.20 0.99 3.84
CA ALA A 64 16.33 1.91 3.70
C ALA A 64 15.91 3.29 3.17
N ARG A 65 14.87 3.34 2.33
CA ARG A 65 14.42 4.50 1.54
C ARG A 65 12.90 4.46 1.46
N PRO A 66 12.20 4.99 2.47
CA PRO A 66 10.74 4.84 2.57
C PRO A 66 9.98 5.77 1.62
N GLN A 67 10.66 6.65 0.87
CA GLN A 67 10.01 7.47 -0.15
C GLN A 67 9.46 6.58 -1.27
N VAL A 68 8.17 6.78 -1.56
CA VAL A 68 7.44 5.98 -2.52
C VAL A 68 6.44 6.84 -3.28
N THR A 69 6.25 6.49 -4.56
CA THR A 69 5.16 7.03 -5.37
C THR A 69 4.23 5.90 -5.78
N ALA A 70 2.93 6.09 -5.57
CA ALA A 70 1.88 5.23 -6.07
C ALA A 70 1.12 5.95 -7.20
N THR A 71 1.10 5.37 -8.39
CA THR A 71 0.39 5.93 -9.54
C THR A 71 -0.74 5.01 -9.95
N ILE A 72 -1.94 5.57 -10.05
CA ILE A 72 -3.16 4.92 -10.51
C ILE A 72 -3.61 5.59 -11.80
N ARG A 73 -4.10 4.81 -12.76
CA ARG A 73 -4.61 5.32 -14.05
C ARG A 73 -5.93 4.68 -14.42
N SER A 74 -6.85 5.39 -15.07
CA SER A 74 -7.98 4.82 -15.80
C SER A 74 -8.10 5.51 -17.17
N GLY A 75 -7.91 4.73 -18.24
CA GLY A 75 -7.65 5.28 -19.57
C GLY A 75 -6.48 6.27 -19.57
N TRP A 76 -6.75 7.51 -19.98
CA TRP A 76 -5.81 8.63 -19.95
C TRP A 76 -5.78 9.39 -18.63
N ARG A 77 -6.78 9.23 -17.75
CA ARG A 77 -6.79 9.88 -16.44
C ARG A 77 -5.80 9.17 -15.52
N TRP A 78 -5.00 9.93 -14.78
CA TRP A 78 -4.11 9.37 -13.77
C TRP A 78 -4.00 10.29 -12.57
N ALA A 79 -3.73 9.68 -11.42
CA ALA A 79 -3.39 10.36 -10.19
C ALA A 79 -2.17 9.68 -9.56
N ALA A 80 -1.31 10.46 -8.95
CA ALA A 80 -0.13 9.99 -8.23
C ALA A 80 -0.17 10.50 -6.78
N LEU A 81 0.24 9.64 -5.86
CA LEU A 81 0.44 9.91 -4.46
C LEU A 81 1.91 9.68 -4.13
N GLU A 82 2.59 10.72 -3.68
CA GLU A 82 3.90 10.64 -3.06
C GLU A 82 3.72 10.55 -1.55
N GLY A 83 4.58 9.79 -0.90
CA GLY A 83 4.53 9.65 0.55
C GLY A 83 5.70 8.89 1.14
N THR A 84 5.61 8.65 2.44
CA THR A 84 6.57 7.85 3.20
C THR A 84 5.90 6.55 3.61
N ALA A 85 6.52 5.42 3.30
CA ALA A 85 6.03 4.10 3.67
C ALA A 85 6.42 3.74 5.11
N GLN A 86 5.45 3.30 5.89
CA GLN A 86 5.65 2.54 7.11
C GLN A 86 5.39 1.06 6.83
N LEU A 87 6.29 0.19 7.29
CA LEU A 87 6.13 -1.26 7.22
C LEU A 87 5.66 -1.79 8.58
N ILE A 88 4.65 -2.67 8.55
CA ILE A 88 4.22 -3.42 9.73
C ILE A 88 4.05 -4.88 9.30
N GLY A 89 4.84 -5.77 9.89
CA GLY A 89 4.85 -7.18 9.52
C GLY A 89 5.73 -8.04 10.41
N PRO A 90 5.84 -9.35 10.15
CA PRO A 90 6.63 -10.27 10.99
C PRO A 90 8.13 -9.93 11.04
N ASP A 91 8.64 -9.25 10.01
CA ASP A 91 10.01 -8.75 9.92
C ASP A 91 10.13 -7.24 10.22
N ASP A 92 9.00 -6.59 10.52
CA ASP A 92 8.87 -5.16 10.81
C ASP A 92 7.88 -4.97 11.99
N PRO A 93 8.23 -5.47 13.20
CA PRO A 93 7.32 -5.46 14.34
C PRO A 93 7.08 -4.03 14.84
N HIS A 94 5.87 -3.75 15.28
CA HIS A 94 5.51 -2.51 15.96
C HIS A 94 5.05 -2.82 17.39
N PRO A 95 5.50 -2.10 18.44
CA PRO A 95 5.18 -2.42 19.83
C PRO A 95 3.69 -2.47 20.14
N ASP A 96 2.90 -1.63 19.47
CA ASP A 96 1.43 -1.55 19.66
C ASP A 96 0.63 -2.48 18.73
N ILE A 97 1.29 -3.31 17.91
CA ILE A 97 0.64 -4.22 16.98
C ILE A 97 1.14 -5.64 17.26
N ASP A 98 0.33 -6.42 17.97
CA ASP A 98 0.58 -7.83 18.18
C ASP A 98 0.23 -8.67 16.92
N ALA A 99 0.45 -9.98 17.00
CA ALA A 99 0.22 -10.89 15.88
C ALA A 99 -1.25 -10.93 15.42
N GLU A 100 -2.18 -10.82 16.37
CA GLU A 100 -3.62 -10.84 16.08
C GLU A 100 -4.06 -9.55 15.40
N ARG A 101 -3.58 -8.40 15.89
CA ARG A 101 -3.83 -7.11 15.24
C ARG A 101 -3.19 -7.02 13.87
N LEU A 102 -1.98 -7.57 13.68
CA LEU A 102 -1.35 -7.67 12.37
C LEU A 102 -2.20 -8.49 11.40
N ARG A 103 -2.71 -9.65 11.82
CA ARG A 103 -3.59 -10.50 11.03
C ARG A 103 -4.81 -9.72 10.52
N LEU A 104 -5.48 -9.00 11.42
CA LEU A 104 -6.63 -8.15 11.08
C LEU A 104 -6.24 -6.99 10.14
N LEU A 105 -5.10 -6.33 10.38
CA LEU A 105 -4.60 -5.26 9.52
C LEU A 105 -4.35 -5.74 8.09
N LEU A 106 -3.79 -6.94 7.90
CA LEU A 106 -3.57 -7.49 6.56
C LEU A 106 -4.90 -7.72 5.82
N ARG A 107 -5.94 -8.19 6.53
CA ARG A 107 -7.30 -8.30 5.97
C ARG A 107 -7.87 -6.93 5.61
N GLU A 108 -7.76 -5.94 6.49
CA GLU A 108 -8.21 -4.56 6.25
C GLU A 108 -7.58 -3.96 4.99
N VAL A 109 -6.26 -4.11 4.83
CA VAL A 109 -5.53 -3.63 3.65
C VAL A 109 -5.99 -4.38 2.39
N PHE A 110 -6.17 -5.70 2.46
CA PHE A 110 -6.60 -6.50 1.32
C PHE A 110 -8.03 -6.15 0.86
N THR A 111 -8.96 -6.01 1.81
CA THR A 111 -10.33 -5.56 1.52
C THR A 111 -10.35 -4.15 0.96
N ALA A 112 -9.60 -3.23 1.55
CA ALA A 112 -9.48 -1.86 1.03
C ALA A 112 -8.94 -1.83 -0.41
N ALA A 113 -8.05 -2.76 -0.76
CA ALA A 113 -7.48 -2.90 -2.09
C ALA A 113 -8.41 -3.60 -3.11
N GLY A 114 -9.67 -3.84 -2.74
CA GLY A 114 -10.68 -4.47 -3.61
C GLY A 114 -10.65 -6.00 -3.60
N GLY A 115 -9.85 -6.62 -2.72
CA GLY A 115 -9.80 -8.06 -2.56
C GLY A 115 -11.03 -8.60 -1.83
N THR A 116 -11.65 -9.64 -2.39
CA THR A 116 -12.66 -10.47 -1.72
C THR A 116 -12.08 -11.86 -1.47
N HIS A 117 -12.42 -12.45 -0.33
CA HIS A 117 -11.98 -13.82 -0.01
C HIS A 117 -13.09 -14.56 0.75
N ASP A 118 -13.40 -15.77 0.31
CA ASP A 118 -14.47 -16.58 0.90
C ASP A 118 -13.96 -17.46 2.06
N ASP A 119 -12.65 -17.74 2.10
CA ASP A 119 -11.98 -18.49 3.18
C ASP A 119 -10.87 -17.65 3.84
N TRP A 120 -11.24 -16.87 4.83
CA TRP A 120 -10.30 -15.99 5.51
C TRP A 120 -9.25 -16.72 6.36
N ASP A 121 -9.49 -17.97 6.76
CA ASP A 121 -8.54 -18.74 7.57
C ASP A 121 -7.37 -19.21 6.70
N THR A 122 -7.66 -19.65 5.47
CA THR A 122 -6.63 -19.91 4.47
C THR A 122 -5.85 -18.65 4.13
N TYR A 123 -6.53 -17.50 3.97
CA TYR A 123 -5.86 -16.22 3.73
C TYR A 123 -4.85 -15.92 4.84
N ASP A 124 -5.26 -15.95 6.10
CA ASP A 124 -4.39 -15.65 7.24
C ASP A 124 -3.18 -16.57 7.32
N ARG A 125 -3.40 -17.87 7.10
CA ARG A 125 -2.33 -18.86 7.09
C ARG A 125 -1.30 -18.55 6.00
N VAL A 126 -1.75 -18.25 4.78
CA VAL A 126 -0.87 -17.88 3.66
C VAL A 126 -0.12 -16.58 3.95
N MET A 127 -0.78 -15.57 4.54
CA MET A 127 -0.12 -14.31 4.90
C MET A 127 1.02 -14.52 5.90
N ALA A 128 0.79 -15.35 6.93
CA ALA A 128 1.76 -15.69 7.95
C ALA A 128 2.92 -16.53 7.39
N GLU A 129 2.62 -17.59 6.63
CA GLU A 129 3.61 -18.46 5.98
C GLU A 129 4.53 -17.67 5.04
N GLN A 130 3.97 -16.72 4.29
CA GLN A 130 4.73 -15.87 3.35
C GLN A 130 5.38 -14.66 4.01
N ARG A 131 5.25 -14.50 5.34
CA ARG A 131 5.78 -13.37 6.12
C ARG A 131 5.42 -12.01 5.51
N ARG A 132 4.18 -11.87 5.04
CA ARG A 132 3.72 -10.66 4.37
C ARG A 132 3.68 -9.47 5.35
N ALA A 133 3.99 -8.30 4.82
CA ALA A 133 3.94 -7.03 5.54
C ALA A 133 2.87 -6.12 4.94
N ALA A 134 2.22 -5.35 5.80
CA ALA A 134 1.46 -4.18 5.40
C ALA A 134 2.42 -3.03 5.10
N VAL A 135 2.22 -2.38 3.97
CA VAL A 135 2.88 -1.12 3.60
C VAL A 135 1.83 -0.03 3.67
N LEU A 136 2.03 0.95 4.55
CA LEU A 136 1.13 2.07 4.78
C LEU A 136 1.82 3.36 4.34
N ILE A 137 1.29 4.03 3.32
CA ILE A 137 1.89 5.24 2.76
C ILE A 137 1.14 6.45 3.30
N GLU A 138 1.80 7.22 4.18
CA GLU A 138 1.30 8.54 4.59
C GLU A 138 1.50 9.54 3.44
N PRO A 139 0.42 10.15 2.92
CA PRO A 139 0.52 11.05 1.77
C PRO A 139 1.25 12.35 2.12
N SER A 140 2.23 12.73 1.31
CA SER A 140 2.88 14.05 1.37
C SER A 140 2.46 14.97 0.21
N ARG A 141 2.10 14.38 -0.95
CA ARG A 141 1.61 15.10 -2.12
C ARG A 141 0.70 14.22 -2.95
N VAL A 142 -0.37 14.80 -3.48
CA VAL A 142 -1.26 14.15 -4.44
C VAL A 142 -1.49 15.06 -5.64
N TYR A 143 -1.34 14.52 -6.84
CA TYR A 143 -1.50 15.27 -8.09
C TYR A 143 -2.05 14.38 -9.20
N SER A 144 -2.61 14.99 -10.25
CA SER A 144 -3.24 14.30 -11.37
C SER A 144 -3.11 15.09 -12.66
N ASN A 145 -3.46 14.48 -13.79
CA ASN A 145 -3.61 15.17 -15.07
C ASN A 145 -5.03 15.68 -15.34
N LYS A 146 -5.89 15.77 -14.33
CA LYS A 146 -7.16 16.47 -14.53
C LYS A 146 -6.85 17.88 -15.03
N THR A 147 -7.39 18.20 -16.21
CA THR A 147 -7.52 19.57 -16.66
C THR A 147 -8.47 20.24 -15.66
N SER A 148 -7.98 21.27 -14.97
CA SER A 148 -8.78 22.10 -14.05
C SER A 148 -10.05 22.61 -14.74
#